data_AF-A0A183ILI8-F1
#
_entry.id   AF-A0A183ILI8-F1
#
_cell.length_a   1.000
_cell.length_b   1.000
_cell.length_c   1.000
_cell.angle_alpha   90.00
_cell.angle_beta   90.00
_cell.angle_gamma   90.00
#
_symmetry.space_group_name_H-M   'P 1'
#
loop_
_entity.id
_entity.type
_entity.pdbx_description
1 polymer ?
#
loop_
_entity_poly.entity_id
_entity_poly.type
_entity_poly.pdbx_seq_one_letter_code
_entity_poly.pdbx_strand_id
1 'polypeptide(L)'
;MYLTFLHIVVKILYTVNVIGQFFLLNACLSSGYHLWGLQVLNDLIHGREWEETGYFPRVTLCDFQVRTLGNLHYYTIQCVLMINMFNEKIFVFLWWWFFLVATATICSLLYSVFIYFSRKQQMQFVSRYLRITDCLLDFSDEGRKEVAKFFDYFLRSDGVFILRMISWHGGDLITTEIIYFMWNSFTNNDVKAQLKLRREPARSRSDGTYLEETAGLLTNGNVDKHDEPVVALKRCANHLPNYFSANLLHYLNKRN
;
A
#
# COMPACT_ATOMS: atom_id res chain seq x y z
N MET A 1 14.32 -2.54 10.00
CA MET A 1 13.20 -1.58 9.93
C MET A 1 13.52 -0.40 9.01
N TYR A 2 14.17 -0.63 7.87
CA TYR A 2 14.49 0.47 6.94
C TYR A 2 13.42 0.61 5.86
N LEU A 3 13.06 -0.50 5.21
CA LEU A 3 12.08 -0.51 4.12
C LEU A 3 10.69 -0.07 4.57
N THR A 4 10.24 -0.55 5.73
CA THR A 4 8.94 -0.16 6.31
C THR A 4 8.89 1.33 6.64
N PHE A 5 9.98 1.88 7.21
CA PHE A 5 10.08 3.30 7.50
C PHE A 5 10.02 4.14 6.23
N LEU A 6 10.81 3.78 5.21
CA LEU A 6 10.82 4.47 3.92
C LEU A 6 9.44 4.48 3.27
N HIS A 7 8.73 3.34 3.29
CA HIS A 7 7.38 3.27 2.73
C HIS A 7 6.38 4.19 3.46
N ILE A 8 6.46 4.27 4.80
CA ILE A 8 5.62 5.20 5.57
C ILE A 8 5.95 6.65 5.22
N VAL A 9 7.24 7.01 5.13
CA VAL A 9 7.68 8.36 4.75
C VAL A 9 7.16 8.74 3.36
N VAL A 10 7.25 7.84 2.39
CA VAL A 10 6.71 8.07 1.04
C VAL A 10 5.20 8.30 1.07
N LYS A 11 4.44 7.49 1.83
CA LYS A 11 2.99 7.71 1.99
C LYS A 11 2.67 9.05 2.65
N ILE A 12 3.42 9.46 3.66
CA ILE A 12 3.29 10.78 4.29
C ILE A 12 3.53 11.88 3.24
N LEU A 13 4.58 11.77 2.43
CA LEU A 13 4.89 12.76 1.40
C LEU A 13 3.76 12.88 0.36
N TYR A 14 3.15 11.77 -0.05
CA TYR A 14 1.97 11.78 -0.92
C TYR A 14 0.76 12.44 -0.26
N THR A 15 0.51 12.15 1.02
CA THR A 15 -0.57 12.80 1.78
C THR A 15 -0.35 14.31 1.90
N VAL A 16 0.88 14.75 2.23
CA VAL A 16 1.25 16.16 2.28
C VAL A 16 1.10 16.83 0.92
N ASN A 17 1.46 16.14 -0.17
CA ASN A 17 1.32 16.66 -1.53
C ASN A 17 -0.15 16.93 -1.87
N VAL A 18 -1.04 15.96 -1.64
CA VAL A 18 -2.48 16.11 -1.90
C VAL A 18 -3.12 17.17 -1.00
N ILE A 19 -2.75 17.23 0.28
CA ILE A 19 -3.22 18.27 1.20
C ILE A 19 -2.73 19.65 0.74
N GLY A 20 -1.47 19.75 0.33
CA GLY A 20 -0.90 20.99 -0.21
C GLY A 20 -1.61 21.46 -1.48
N GLN A 21 -1.90 20.54 -2.40
CA GLN A 21 -2.69 20.84 -3.61
C GLN A 21 -4.11 21.30 -3.26
N PHE A 22 -4.76 20.66 -2.28
CA PHE A 22 -6.06 21.08 -1.79
C PHE A 22 -6.03 22.48 -1.16
N PHE A 23 -5.00 22.80 -0.36
CA PHE A 23 -4.83 24.15 0.19
C PHE A 23 -4.53 25.19 -0.88
N LEU A 24 -3.68 24.86 -1.86
CA LEU A 24 -3.36 25.76 -2.98
C LEU A 24 -4.60 26.06 -3.82
N LEU A 25 -5.45 25.06 -4.07
CA LEU A 25 -6.75 25.24 -4.72
C LEU A 25 -7.58 26.27 -3.94
N ASN A 26 -7.79 26.05 -2.64
CA ASN A 26 -8.57 26.95 -1.78
C ASN A 26 -7.96 28.37 -1.69
N ALA A 27 -6.63 28.50 -1.72
CA ALA A 27 -5.93 29.79 -1.70
C ALA A 27 -6.07 30.55 -3.03
N CYS A 28 -5.97 29.85 -4.18
CA CYS A 28 -6.14 30.43 -5.51
C CYS A 28 -7.57 30.99 -5.70
N LEU A 29 -8.55 30.33 -5.09
CA LEU A 29 -9.95 30.75 -5.07
C LEU A 29 -10.21 31.97 -4.15
N SER A 30 -9.20 32.43 -3.39
CA SER A 30 -9.27 33.53 -2.42
C SER A 30 -10.51 33.47 -1.50
N SER A 31 -10.97 32.26 -1.21
CA SER A 31 -12.05 32.07 -0.25
C SER A 31 -11.49 32.20 1.15
N GLY A 32 -12.07 33.07 1.97
CA GLY A 32 -11.74 33.17 3.40
C GLY A 32 -12.03 31.89 4.21
N TYR A 33 -12.56 30.83 3.57
CA TYR A 33 -12.96 29.58 4.20
C TYR A 33 -12.42 28.34 3.46
N HIS A 34 -11.78 27.42 4.19
CA HIS A 34 -11.26 26.15 3.64
C HIS A 34 -12.35 25.15 3.17
N LEU A 35 -13.61 25.36 3.58
CA LEU A 35 -14.78 24.54 3.22
C LEU A 35 -15.64 25.20 2.13
N TRP A 36 -15.07 26.10 1.35
CA TRP A 36 -15.74 26.82 0.27
C TRP A 36 -16.54 25.91 -0.68
N GLY A 37 -15.97 24.76 -1.07
CA GLY A 37 -16.63 23.86 -2.01
C GLY A 37 -17.94 23.24 -1.50
N LEU A 38 -18.09 23.04 -0.18
CA LEU A 38 -19.36 22.59 0.41
C LEU A 38 -20.42 23.68 0.34
N GLN A 39 -20.03 24.93 0.62
CA GLN A 39 -20.93 26.07 0.58
C GLN A 39 -21.39 26.35 -0.84
N VAL A 40 -20.48 26.37 -1.81
CA VAL A 40 -20.83 26.60 -3.22
C VAL A 40 -21.65 25.46 -3.81
N LEU A 41 -21.39 24.20 -3.43
CA LEU A 41 -22.28 23.11 -3.84
C LEU A 41 -23.69 23.31 -3.27
N ASN A 42 -23.79 23.68 -1.99
CA ASN A 42 -25.08 23.92 -1.35
C ASN A 42 -25.83 25.07 -2.02
N ASP A 43 -25.16 26.18 -2.31
CA ASP A 43 -25.72 27.33 -3.01
C ASP A 43 -26.20 26.96 -4.41
N LEU A 44 -25.43 26.14 -5.14
CA LEU A 44 -25.79 25.68 -6.47
C LEU A 44 -27.01 24.72 -6.47
N ILE A 45 -27.12 23.85 -5.46
CA ILE A 45 -28.29 22.97 -5.28
C ILE A 45 -29.56 23.78 -4.98
N HIS A 46 -29.43 24.86 -4.20
CA HIS A 46 -30.53 25.75 -3.85
C HIS A 46 -30.83 26.80 -4.93
N GLY A 47 -30.10 26.81 -6.04
CA GLY A 47 -30.30 27.74 -7.14
C GLY A 47 -29.89 29.19 -6.82
N ARG A 48 -29.09 29.42 -5.78
CA ARG A 48 -28.53 30.75 -5.50
C ARG A 48 -27.46 31.08 -6.53
N GLU A 49 -27.67 32.13 -7.29
CA GLU A 49 -26.76 32.55 -8.35
C GLU A 49 -25.60 33.43 -7.85
N TRP A 50 -24.63 33.65 -8.74
CA TRP A 50 -23.47 34.51 -8.54
C TRP A 50 -23.84 35.95 -8.13
N GLU A 51 -25.04 36.42 -8.46
CA GLU A 51 -25.53 37.76 -8.11
C GLU A 51 -25.70 37.94 -6.59
N GLU A 52 -26.03 36.86 -5.87
CA GLU A 52 -26.20 36.90 -4.41
C GLU A 52 -24.91 36.56 -3.66
N THR A 53 -24.05 35.73 -4.26
CA THR A 53 -22.86 35.20 -3.59
C THR A 53 -21.59 35.99 -3.90
N GLY A 54 -21.57 36.75 -4.99
CA GLY A 54 -20.43 37.56 -5.43
C GLY A 54 -19.22 36.76 -5.93
N TYR A 55 -19.30 35.41 -5.93
CA TYR A 55 -18.26 34.55 -6.47
C TYR A 55 -18.45 34.38 -7.97
N PHE A 56 -17.34 34.48 -8.71
CA PHE A 56 -17.29 34.22 -10.15
C PHE A 56 -18.33 35.02 -10.99
N PRO A 57 -18.17 36.37 -11.11
CA PRO A 57 -19.11 37.20 -11.88
C PRO A 57 -19.15 36.80 -13.36
N ARG A 58 -20.36 36.60 -13.89
CA ARG A 58 -20.58 36.27 -15.31
C ARG A 58 -20.65 37.53 -16.18
N VAL A 59 -20.87 38.68 -15.56
CA VAL A 59 -20.97 39.99 -16.19
C VAL A 59 -20.08 40.98 -15.43
N THR A 60 -19.31 41.79 -16.17
CA THR A 60 -18.43 42.84 -15.61
C THR A 60 -18.61 44.13 -16.40
N LEU A 61 -18.36 45.28 -15.75
CA LEU A 61 -18.34 46.58 -16.39
C LEU A 61 -16.89 46.91 -16.75
N CYS A 62 -16.64 47.26 -18.01
CA CYS A 62 -15.31 47.63 -18.48
C CYS A 62 -15.31 49.08 -18.95
N ASP A 63 -14.40 49.87 -18.39
CA ASP A 63 -14.23 51.28 -18.72
C ASP A 63 -13.15 51.45 -19.78
N PHE A 64 -13.52 52.07 -20.89
CA PHE A 64 -12.60 52.41 -21.98
C PHE A 64 -12.45 53.92 -22.09
N GLN A 65 -11.20 54.36 -22.20
CA GLN A 65 -10.84 55.74 -22.48
C GLN A 65 -10.60 55.91 -23.98
N VAL A 66 -11.35 56.80 -24.61
CA VAL A 66 -11.16 57.20 -26.02
C VAL A 66 -10.84 58.69 -26.08
N ARG A 67 -9.86 59.06 -26.92
CA ARG A 67 -9.51 60.47 -27.17
C ARG A 67 -10.16 60.96 -28.46
N THR A 68 -10.92 62.03 -28.38
CA THR A 68 -11.58 62.66 -29.53
C THR A 68 -11.29 64.17 -29.50
N LEU A 69 -10.70 64.72 -30.56
CA LEU A 69 -10.31 66.14 -30.69
C LEU A 69 -9.49 66.71 -29.50
N GLY A 70 -8.61 65.91 -28.89
CA GLY A 70 -7.76 66.35 -27.77
C GLY A 70 -8.42 66.27 -26.39
N ASN A 71 -9.73 66.01 -26.32
CA ASN A 71 -10.44 65.72 -25.08
C ASN A 71 -10.57 64.21 -24.84
N LEU A 72 -10.58 63.84 -23.56
CA LEU A 72 -10.56 62.45 -23.09
C LEU A 72 -11.97 62.11 -22.60
N HIS A 73 -12.59 61.11 -23.22
CA HIS A 73 -13.94 60.64 -22.88
C HIS A 73 -13.89 59.21 -22.34
N TYR A 74 -14.68 58.95 -21.31
CA TYR A 74 -14.84 57.64 -20.68
C TYR A 74 -16.16 57.00 -21.12
N TYR A 75 -16.10 55.74 -21.52
CA TYR A 75 -17.26 54.92 -21.87
C TYR A 75 -17.22 53.64 -21.05
N THR A 76 -18.36 53.28 -20.45
CA THR A 76 -18.53 52.04 -19.71
C THR A 76 -19.40 51.09 -20.53
N ILE A 77 -18.94 49.87 -20.76
CA ILE A 77 -19.70 48.82 -21.45
C ILE A 77 -19.83 47.57 -20.60
N GLN A 78 -20.89 46.79 -20.85
CA GLN A 78 -21.12 45.51 -20.21
C GLN A 78 -20.37 44.40 -20.97
N CYS A 79 -19.48 43.69 -20.29
CA CYS A 79 -18.73 42.55 -20.81
C CYS A 79 -19.26 41.24 -20.20
N VAL A 80 -19.48 40.23 -21.03
CA VAL A 80 -19.88 38.88 -20.59
C VAL A 80 -18.65 37.99 -20.50
N LEU A 81 -18.41 37.41 -19.32
CA LEU A 81 -17.23 36.62 -19.01
C LEU A 81 -17.56 35.12 -19.06
N MET A 82 -17.76 34.59 -20.27
CA MET A 82 -18.16 33.19 -20.46
C MET A 82 -17.16 32.19 -19.86
N ILE A 83 -15.87 32.53 -19.85
CA ILE A 83 -14.81 31.72 -19.23
C ILE A 83 -15.05 31.49 -17.73
N ASN A 84 -15.69 32.44 -17.04
CA ASN A 84 -15.90 32.36 -15.61
C ASN A 84 -16.96 31.33 -15.23
N MET A 85 -17.98 31.16 -16.10
CA MET A 85 -18.99 30.13 -15.95
C MET A 85 -18.39 28.72 -16.09
N PHE A 86 -17.39 28.54 -16.95
CA PHE A 86 -16.65 27.27 -17.04
C PHE A 86 -15.79 27.04 -15.80
N ASN A 87 -15.08 28.08 -15.35
CA ASN A 87 -14.25 28.03 -14.14
C ASN A 87 -15.08 27.64 -12.91
N GLU A 88 -16.27 28.20 -12.73
CA GLU A 88 -17.19 27.86 -11.64
C GLU A 88 -17.42 26.34 -11.55
N LYS A 89 -17.70 25.68 -12.68
CA LYS A 89 -18.01 24.24 -12.70
C LYS A 89 -16.77 23.37 -12.53
N ILE A 90 -15.66 23.70 -13.17
CA ILE A 90 -14.43 22.91 -13.05
C ILE A 90 -13.83 23.01 -11.64
N PHE A 91 -13.88 24.18 -11.00
CA PHE A 91 -13.37 24.33 -9.64
C PHE A 91 -14.20 23.58 -8.61
N VAL A 92 -15.53 23.55 -8.75
CA VAL A 92 -16.39 22.71 -7.90
C VAL A 92 -16.06 21.23 -8.11
N PHE A 93 -15.92 20.77 -9.36
CA PHE A 93 -15.55 19.39 -9.66
C PHE A 93 -14.17 19.01 -9.06
N LEU A 94 -13.15 19.85 -9.29
CA LEU A 94 -11.80 19.63 -8.77
C LEU A 94 -11.76 19.62 -7.24
N TRP A 95 -12.54 20.48 -6.58
CA TRP A 95 -12.58 20.50 -5.11
C TRP A 95 -13.09 19.17 -4.54
N TRP A 96 -14.19 18.65 -5.09
CA TRP A 96 -14.73 17.33 -4.68
C TRP A 96 -13.79 16.18 -5.01
N TRP A 97 -13.14 16.24 -6.18
CA TRP A 97 -12.13 15.27 -6.57
C TRP A 97 -10.96 15.24 -5.59
N PHE A 98 -10.35 16.39 -5.29
CA PHE A 98 -9.24 16.47 -4.34
C PHE A 98 -9.66 16.08 -2.93
N PHE A 99 -10.87 16.42 -2.49
CA PHE A 99 -11.40 15.98 -1.20
C PHE A 99 -11.50 14.44 -1.10
N LEU A 100 -11.99 13.78 -2.16
CA LEU A 100 -12.06 12.32 -2.23
C LEU A 100 -10.66 11.71 -2.20
N VAL A 101 -9.75 12.20 -3.05
CA VAL A 101 -8.37 11.71 -3.11
C VAL A 101 -7.63 11.92 -1.78
N ALA A 102 -7.82 13.06 -1.12
CA ALA A 102 -7.28 13.33 0.22
C ALA A 102 -7.80 12.34 1.25
N THR A 103 -9.11 12.10 1.27
CA THR A 103 -9.72 11.14 2.20
C THR A 103 -9.21 9.72 1.94
N ALA A 104 -9.15 9.28 0.69
CA ALA A 104 -8.67 7.94 0.33
C ALA A 104 -7.18 7.74 0.68
N THR A 105 -6.33 8.75 0.43
CA THR A 105 -4.89 8.70 0.75
C THR A 105 -4.66 8.69 2.26
N ILE A 106 -5.39 9.49 3.04
CA ILE A 106 -5.34 9.49 4.51
C ILE A 106 -5.79 8.13 5.06
N CYS A 107 -6.91 7.58 4.58
CA CYS A 107 -7.38 6.26 4.99
C CYS A 107 -6.33 5.17 4.69
N SER A 108 -5.71 5.21 3.51
CA SER A 108 -4.63 4.28 3.13
C SER A 108 -3.41 4.40 4.05
N LEU A 109 -3.03 5.62 4.44
CA LEU A 109 -1.94 5.88 5.36
C LEU A 109 -2.27 5.33 6.76
N LEU A 110 -3.43 5.65 7.31
CA LEU A 110 -3.88 5.16 8.63
C LEU A 110 -3.94 3.64 8.68
N TYR A 111 -4.52 3.01 7.66
CA TYR A 111 -4.57 1.55 7.54
C TYR A 111 -3.17 0.93 7.55
N SER A 112 -2.23 1.54 6.80
CA SER A 112 -0.85 1.07 6.73
C SER A 112 -0.16 1.20 8.09
N VAL A 113 -0.29 2.35 8.76
CA VAL A 113 0.27 2.59 10.10
C VAL A 113 -0.27 1.60 11.12
N PHE A 114 -1.58 1.37 11.15
CA PHE A 114 -2.21 0.41 12.05
C PHE A 114 -1.67 -1.02 11.86
N ILE A 115 -1.49 -1.42 10.61
CA ILE A 115 -0.91 -2.71 10.23
C ILE A 115 0.54 -2.84 10.68
N TYR A 116 1.36 -1.80 10.53
CA TYR A 116 2.77 -1.85 10.92
C TYR A 116 2.96 -1.81 12.42
N PHE A 117 2.13 -1.06 13.12
CA PHE A 117 2.20 -0.96 14.57
C PHE A 117 1.78 -2.27 15.26
N SER A 118 0.82 -2.99 14.69
CA SER A 118 0.33 -4.24 15.26
C SER A 118 1.19 -5.45 14.85
N ARG A 119 2.21 -5.77 15.66
CA ARG A 119 2.99 -7.03 15.53
C ARG A 119 2.09 -8.28 15.57
N LYS A 120 0.97 -8.21 16.30
CA LYS A 120 -0.05 -9.27 16.34
C LYS A 120 -0.63 -9.54 14.94
N GLN A 121 -0.95 -8.51 14.17
CA GLN A 121 -1.46 -8.69 12.80
C GLN A 121 -0.39 -9.21 11.85
N GLN A 122 0.87 -8.80 12.02
CA GLN A 122 1.99 -9.33 11.23
C GLN A 122 2.17 -10.82 11.47
N MET A 123 2.15 -11.25 12.73
CA MET A 123 2.17 -12.67 13.11
C MET A 123 0.96 -13.43 12.57
N GLN A 124 -0.26 -12.87 12.68
CA GLN A 124 -1.47 -13.49 12.17
C GLN A 124 -1.46 -13.66 10.64
N PHE A 125 -0.93 -12.67 9.92
CA PHE A 125 -0.74 -12.76 8.47
C PHE A 125 0.13 -13.97 8.14
N VAL A 126 1.35 -14.03 8.67
CA VAL A 126 2.29 -15.13 8.42
C VAL A 126 1.72 -16.47 8.87
N SER A 127 1.13 -16.53 10.06
CA SER A 127 0.49 -17.75 10.60
C SER A 127 -0.67 -18.23 9.72
N ARG A 128 -1.42 -17.34 9.05
CA ARG A 128 -2.49 -17.74 8.14
C ARG A 128 -1.95 -18.41 6.87
N TYR A 129 -0.90 -17.86 6.26
CA TYR A 129 -0.27 -18.48 5.08
C TYR A 129 0.42 -19.79 5.46
N LEU A 130 1.16 -19.79 6.58
CA LEU A 130 1.78 -21.02 7.05
C LEU A 130 0.73 -22.05 7.46
N ARG A 131 -0.45 -21.71 7.98
CA ARG A 131 -1.47 -22.73 8.28
C ARG A 131 -1.99 -23.44 7.02
N ILE A 132 -1.99 -22.75 5.88
CA ILE A 132 -2.34 -23.35 4.59
C ILE A 132 -1.21 -24.32 4.17
N THR A 133 0.04 -23.92 4.42
CA THR A 133 1.23 -24.74 4.15
C THR A 133 1.40 -25.93 5.12
N ASP A 134 1.27 -25.71 6.43
CA ASP A 134 1.29 -26.68 7.53
C ASP A 134 0.05 -27.58 7.56
N CYS A 135 -0.98 -27.34 6.75
CA CYS A 135 -1.93 -28.43 6.49
C CYS A 135 -1.24 -29.65 5.84
N LEU A 136 0.00 -29.48 5.36
CA LEU A 136 0.93 -30.52 4.90
C LEU A 136 1.95 -30.97 5.98
N LEU A 137 2.05 -30.33 7.14
CA LEU A 137 3.06 -30.60 8.18
C LEU A 137 2.44 -30.65 9.60
N ASP A 138 2.77 -31.70 10.35
CA ASP A 138 2.07 -32.18 11.54
C ASP A 138 1.71 -31.13 12.63
N PHE A 139 0.50 -31.26 13.20
CA PHE A 139 -0.07 -30.34 14.20
C PHE A 139 0.57 -30.52 15.58
N SER A 140 1.80 -30.03 15.78
CA SER A 140 2.47 -30.04 17.09
C SER A 140 2.57 -28.65 17.72
N ASP A 141 2.51 -28.61 19.05
CA ASP A 141 2.79 -27.41 19.85
C ASP A 141 4.22 -26.87 19.63
N GLU A 142 5.12 -27.76 19.20
CA GLU A 142 6.47 -27.44 18.76
C GLU A 142 6.49 -26.62 17.46
N GLY A 143 5.58 -26.93 16.52
CA GLY A 143 5.44 -26.21 15.25
C GLY A 143 5.10 -24.73 15.47
N ARG A 144 4.22 -24.42 16.44
CA ARG A 144 3.90 -23.02 16.81
C ARG A 144 5.13 -22.23 17.28
N LYS A 145 6.04 -22.88 18.01
CA LYS A 145 7.30 -22.26 18.47
C LYS A 145 8.27 -22.07 17.32
N GLU A 146 8.35 -23.02 16.39
CA GLU A 146 9.19 -22.89 15.18
C GLU A 146 8.70 -21.78 14.25
N VAL A 147 7.38 -21.61 14.08
CA VAL A 147 6.79 -20.49 13.33
C VAL A 147 7.14 -19.14 13.97
N ALA A 148 7.08 -19.05 15.30
CA ALA A 148 7.49 -17.84 16.01
C ALA A 148 8.99 -17.54 15.81
N LYS A 149 9.85 -18.56 15.83
CA LYS A 149 11.29 -18.41 15.55
C LYS A 149 11.54 -17.98 14.10
N PHE A 150 10.82 -18.56 13.14
CA PHE A 150 10.88 -18.18 11.74
C PHE A 150 10.52 -16.70 11.54
N PHE A 151 9.43 -16.25 12.16
CA PHE A 151 9.03 -14.84 12.12
C PHE A 151 10.09 -13.92 12.76
N ASP A 152 10.57 -14.23 13.95
CA ASP A 152 11.46 -13.35 14.72
C ASP A 152 12.89 -13.29 14.18
N TYR A 153 13.43 -14.41 13.71
CA TYR A 153 14.84 -14.51 13.33
C TYR A 153 15.07 -14.48 11.82
N PHE A 154 14.26 -15.19 11.04
CA PHE A 154 14.49 -15.31 9.61
C PHE A 154 13.79 -14.21 8.82
N LEU A 155 12.48 -14.02 9.05
CA LEU A 155 11.68 -13.10 8.25
C LEU A 155 11.84 -11.65 8.74
N ARG A 156 11.85 -11.43 10.07
CA ARG A 156 11.90 -10.12 10.74
C ARG A 156 10.72 -9.22 10.28
N SER A 157 10.50 -8.07 10.93
CA SER A 157 9.40 -7.15 10.56
C SER A 157 9.44 -6.70 9.09
N ASP A 158 10.65 -6.55 8.54
CA ASP A 158 10.86 -6.02 7.19
C ASP A 158 10.50 -7.06 6.11
N GLY A 159 10.83 -8.34 6.34
CA GLY A 159 10.45 -9.41 5.42
C GLY A 159 8.95 -9.63 5.39
N VAL A 160 8.27 -9.50 6.53
CA VAL A 160 6.79 -9.55 6.58
C VAL A 160 6.18 -8.43 5.76
N PHE A 161 6.76 -7.23 5.81
CA PHE A 161 6.29 -6.12 5.01
C PHE A 161 6.43 -6.40 3.50
N ILE A 162 7.56 -6.94 3.07
CA ILE A 162 7.77 -7.32 1.66
C ILE A 162 6.77 -8.38 1.23
N LEU A 163 6.58 -9.45 2.02
CA LEU A 163 5.60 -10.48 1.72
C LEU A 163 4.17 -9.93 1.61
N ARG A 164 3.83 -8.96 2.46
CA ARG A 164 2.52 -8.30 2.41
C ARG A 164 2.36 -7.42 1.17
N MET A 165 3.43 -6.74 0.75
CA MET A 165 3.44 -5.98 -0.51
C MET A 165 3.27 -6.91 -1.72
N ILE A 166 3.94 -8.07 -1.71
CA ILE A 166 3.77 -9.09 -2.76
C ILE A 166 2.34 -9.63 -2.75
N SER A 167 1.73 -9.89 -1.59
CA SER A 167 0.33 -10.32 -1.51
C SER A 167 -0.63 -9.28 -2.08
N TRP A 168 -0.44 -7.99 -1.78
CA TRP A 168 -1.30 -6.94 -2.31
C TRP A 168 -1.19 -6.73 -3.83
N HIS A 169 0.00 -6.90 -4.41
CA HIS A 169 0.21 -6.63 -5.84
C HIS A 169 0.22 -7.88 -6.72
N GLY A 170 0.80 -8.98 -6.23
CA GLY A 170 0.95 -10.26 -6.92
C GLY A 170 -0.08 -11.33 -6.50
N GLY A 171 -0.93 -11.02 -5.52
CA GLY A 171 -1.96 -11.94 -5.04
C GLY A 171 -1.46 -13.00 -4.06
N ASP A 172 -2.42 -13.67 -3.43
CA ASP A 172 -2.14 -14.58 -2.32
C ASP A 172 -1.50 -15.91 -2.76
N LEU A 173 -1.70 -16.32 -4.02
CA LEU A 173 -1.15 -17.56 -4.55
C LEU A 173 0.37 -17.52 -4.63
N ILE A 174 0.91 -16.49 -5.31
CA ILE A 174 2.35 -16.28 -5.46
C ILE A 174 3.01 -16.15 -4.07
N THR A 175 2.34 -15.43 -3.17
CA THR A 175 2.82 -15.25 -1.80
C THR A 175 2.92 -16.57 -1.05
N THR A 176 1.97 -17.49 -1.24
CA THR A 176 1.98 -18.80 -0.58
C THR A 176 3.13 -19.67 -1.10
N GLU A 177 3.39 -19.68 -2.41
CA GLU A 177 4.53 -20.40 -2.99
C GLU A 177 5.86 -19.86 -2.43
N ILE A 178 6.03 -18.53 -2.38
CA ILE A 178 7.24 -17.90 -1.83
C ILE A 178 7.42 -18.26 -0.35
N ILE A 179 6.37 -18.16 0.46
CA ILE A 179 6.41 -18.49 1.88
C ILE A 179 6.78 -19.96 2.09
N TYR A 180 6.26 -20.88 1.27
CA TYR A 180 6.61 -22.30 1.33
C TYR A 180 8.10 -22.54 1.06
N PHE A 181 8.66 -21.94 0.00
CA PHE A 181 10.09 -22.06 -0.28
C PHE A 181 10.95 -21.48 0.85
N MET A 182 10.55 -20.33 1.40
CA MET A 182 11.22 -19.71 2.55
C MET A 182 11.18 -20.60 3.79
N TRP A 183 10.04 -21.25 4.05
CA TRP A 183 9.87 -22.17 5.18
C TRP A 183 10.71 -23.44 5.05
N ASN A 184 10.74 -24.03 3.84
CA ASN A 184 11.56 -25.20 3.57
C ASN A 184 13.05 -24.90 3.74
N SER A 185 13.52 -23.75 3.24
CA SER A 185 14.90 -23.28 3.44
C SER A 185 15.25 -23.05 4.92
N PHE A 186 14.32 -22.52 5.72
CA PHE A 186 14.51 -22.39 7.17
C PHE A 186 14.64 -23.74 7.88
N THR A 187 13.87 -24.74 7.44
CA THR A 187 13.82 -26.08 8.04
C THR A 187 15.04 -26.92 7.65
N ASN A 188 15.57 -26.76 6.43
CA ASN A 188 16.76 -27.47 5.91
C ASN A 188 18.11 -27.04 6.53
N ASN A 189 18.11 -26.55 7.77
CA ASN A 189 19.29 -26.35 8.64
C ASN A 189 20.30 -25.25 8.28
N ASP A 190 20.38 -24.74 7.04
CA ASP A 190 21.34 -23.68 6.68
C ASP A 190 21.19 -22.41 7.54
N VAL A 191 19.95 -22.01 7.81
CA VAL A 191 19.64 -20.81 8.61
C VAL A 191 19.81 -21.07 10.11
N LYS A 192 19.43 -22.26 10.59
CA LYS A 192 19.60 -22.64 12.02
C LYS A 192 21.08 -22.73 12.40
N ALA A 193 21.94 -23.18 11.49
CA ALA A 193 23.39 -23.19 11.65
C ALA A 193 23.98 -21.76 11.74
N GLN A 194 23.55 -20.86 10.85
CA GLN A 194 23.96 -19.45 10.86
C GLN A 194 23.51 -18.70 12.13
N LEU A 195 22.32 -19.02 12.66
CA LEU A 195 21.81 -18.45 13.92
C LEU A 195 22.56 -18.95 15.17
N LYS A 196 23.05 -20.20 15.15
CA LYS A 196 23.90 -20.74 16.22
C LYS A 196 25.26 -20.03 16.24
N LEU A 197 25.90 -19.85 15.08
CA LEU A 197 27.18 -19.14 14.95
C LEU A 197 27.12 -17.68 15.45
N ARG A 198 25.96 -17.00 15.30
CA ARG A 198 25.77 -15.62 15.77
C ARG A 198 25.62 -15.50 17.30
N ARG A 199 25.42 -16.60 18.03
CA ARG A 199 25.25 -16.60 19.50
C ARG A 199 26.53 -16.89 20.27
N GLU A 200 27.57 -17.45 19.66
CA GLU A 200 28.82 -17.69 20.36
C GLU A 200 29.66 -16.41 20.43
N PRO A 201 29.91 -15.84 21.63
CA PRO A 201 30.86 -14.76 21.74
C PRO A 201 32.25 -15.29 21.40
N ALA A 202 33.01 -14.51 20.63
CA ALA A 202 34.37 -14.81 20.21
C ALA A 202 35.24 -15.23 21.42
N ARG A 203 35.39 -16.54 21.60
CA ARG A 203 36.44 -17.11 22.45
C ARG A 203 37.51 -17.61 21.51
N SER A 204 38.63 -16.88 21.46
CA SER A 204 39.81 -17.28 20.70
C SER A 204 40.26 -18.67 21.12
N ARG A 205 40.56 -19.54 20.16
CA ARG A 205 41.92 -20.11 19.97
C ARG A 205 41.90 -21.18 18.89
N SER A 206 42.77 -20.98 17.91
CA SER A 206 43.65 -21.98 17.28
C SER A 206 43.21 -23.45 17.38
N ASP A 207 42.68 -24.00 16.30
CA ASP A 207 43.41 -25.08 15.62
C ASP A 207 42.93 -25.24 14.18
N GLY A 208 43.89 -25.38 13.27
CA GLY A 208 43.64 -25.56 11.85
C GLY A 208 43.44 -27.03 11.54
N THR A 209 42.21 -27.54 11.58
CA THR A 209 41.85 -28.85 10.98
C THR A 209 40.31 -28.97 10.85
N TYR A 210 39.64 -28.13 10.03
CA TYR A 210 38.19 -28.27 9.79
C TYR A 210 37.76 -27.86 8.37
N LEU A 211 38.64 -28.00 7.37
CA LEU A 211 38.32 -27.72 5.97
C LEU A 211 37.95 -28.97 5.14
N GLU A 212 37.92 -30.17 5.73
CA GLU A 212 37.57 -31.40 5.01
C GLU A 212 36.27 -32.08 5.47
N GLU A 213 35.71 -31.74 6.65
CA GLU A 213 34.53 -32.46 7.17
C GLU A 213 33.19 -31.89 6.69
N THR A 214 33.15 -30.66 6.16
CA THR A 214 31.90 -30.04 5.66
C THR A 214 31.55 -30.42 4.22
N ALA A 215 32.46 -31.05 3.47
CA ALA A 215 32.18 -31.50 2.10
C ALA A 215 31.53 -32.89 2.03
N GLY A 216 31.66 -33.71 3.08
CA GLY A 216 31.19 -35.11 3.10
C GLY A 216 29.71 -35.31 3.44
N LEU A 217 29.00 -34.26 3.88
CA LEU A 217 27.60 -34.38 4.31
C LEU A 217 26.56 -33.88 3.28
N LEU A 218 27.00 -33.52 2.07
CA LEU A 218 26.11 -33.14 0.96
C LEU A 218 25.80 -34.29 -0.01
N THR A 219 26.30 -35.50 0.22
CA THR A 219 26.15 -36.61 -0.74
C THR A 219 25.31 -37.79 -0.25
N ASN A 220 24.73 -37.75 0.96
CA ASN A 220 23.86 -38.82 1.45
C ASN A 220 22.61 -38.27 2.16
N GLY A 221 21.68 -37.77 1.36
CA GLY A 221 20.28 -37.60 1.74
C GLY A 221 19.45 -37.97 0.54
N ASN A 222 18.73 -39.08 0.64
CA ASN A 222 17.80 -39.58 -0.38
C ASN A 222 16.98 -38.43 -0.97
N VAL A 223 17.21 -38.15 -2.25
CA VAL A 223 16.32 -37.37 -3.10
C VAL A 223 15.12 -38.27 -3.39
N ASP A 224 14.15 -38.29 -2.48
CA ASP A 224 12.83 -38.83 -2.79
C ASP A 224 12.03 -37.79 -3.57
N LYS A 225 11.63 -38.24 -4.75
CA LYS A 225 11.06 -37.52 -5.87
C LYS A 225 9.73 -36.85 -5.53
N HIS A 226 9.57 -35.63 -6.04
CA HIS A 226 8.35 -35.05 -6.61
C HIS A 226 7.01 -35.47 -5.97
N ASP A 227 6.52 -34.65 -5.05
CA ASP A 227 5.14 -34.18 -5.15
C ASP A 227 5.18 -32.75 -5.69
N GLU A 228 4.63 -32.53 -6.88
CA GLU A 228 4.48 -31.20 -7.45
C GLU A 228 3.71 -30.31 -6.46
N PRO A 229 4.14 -29.05 -6.23
CA PRO A 229 3.42 -28.14 -5.32
C PRO A 229 1.94 -27.99 -5.70
N VAL A 230 1.61 -28.20 -6.98
CA VAL A 230 0.25 -28.20 -7.55
C VAL A 230 -0.63 -29.32 -6.98
N VAL A 231 -0.09 -30.54 -6.78
CA VAL A 231 -0.85 -31.71 -6.30
C VAL A 231 -1.17 -31.58 -4.80
N ALA A 232 -0.22 -31.07 -4.01
CA ALA A 232 -0.40 -30.79 -2.59
C ALA A 232 -1.39 -29.65 -2.34
N LEU A 233 -1.33 -28.58 -3.13
CA LEU A 233 -2.29 -27.47 -3.11
C LEU A 233 -3.72 -27.92 -3.47
N LYS A 234 -3.87 -28.88 -4.40
CA LYS A 234 -5.18 -29.45 -4.80
C LYS A 234 -5.82 -30.27 -3.67
N ARG A 235 -5.00 -30.95 -2.85
CA ARG A 235 -5.46 -31.74 -1.70
C ARG A 235 -5.91 -30.84 -0.54
N CYS A 236 -5.26 -29.70 -0.32
CA CYS A 236 -5.63 -28.73 0.72
C CYS A 236 -6.84 -27.88 0.34
N ALA A 237 -7.12 -27.65 -0.96
CA ALA A 237 -8.22 -26.81 -1.42
C ALA A 237 -9.61 -27.24 -0.91
N ASN A 238 -9.79 -28.52 -0.58
CA ASN A 238 -11.04 -29.06 -0.02
C ASN A 238 -11.27 -28.68 1.46
N HIS A 239 -10.27 -28.15 2.15
CA HIS A 239 -10.35 -27.71 3.56
C HIS A 239 -10.30 -26.19 3.74
N LEU A 240 -10.23 -25.40 2.65
CA LEU A 240 -10.26 -23.93 2.72
C LEU A 240 -11.70 -23.36 2.70
N PRO A 241 -11.96 -22.21 3.34
CA PRO A 241 -13.26 -21.51 3.23
C PRO A 241 -13.57 -21.12 1.78
N ASN A 242 -14.86 -21.22 1.40
CA ASN A 242 -15.38 -21.20 0.01
C ASN A 242 -14.85 -20.08 -0.91
N TYR A 243 -14.47 -18.92 -0.36
CA TYR A 243 -13.95 -17.80 -1.16
C TYR A 243 -12.55 -18.08 -1.75
N PHE A 244 -11.73 -18.86 -1.05
CA PHE A 244 -10.36 -19.17 -1.47
C PHE A 244 -10.28 -20.45 -2.33
N SER A 245 -11.17 -21.42 -2.08
CA SER A 245 -11.16 -22.72 -2.76
C SER A 245 -11.47 -22.60 -4.25
N ALA A 246 -12.44 -21.76 -4.65
CA ALA A 246 -12.86 -21.62 -6.04
C ALA A 246 -11.77 -21.05 -6.96
N ASN A 247 -11.10 -19.98 -6.53
CA ASN A 247 -10.02 -19.35 -7.31
C ASN A 247 -8.75 -20.22 -7.34
N LEU A 248 -8.43 -20.91 -6.23
CA LEU A 248 -7.29 -21.81 -6.14
C LEU A 248 -7.48 -23.05 -7.01
N LEU A 249 -8.66 -23.70 -6.95
CA LEU A 249 -8.97 -24.88 -7.78
C LEU A 249 -9.00 -24.55 -9.27
N HIS A 250 -9.59 -23.41 -9.66
CA HIS A 250 -9.64 -22.98 -11.06
C HIS A 250 -8.23 -22.77 -11.64
N TYR A 251 -7.30 -22.19 -10.86
CA TYR A 251 -5.92 -21.98 -11.29
C TYR A 251 -5.10 -23.28 -11.33
N LEU A 252 -5.22 -24.14 -10.32
CA LEU A 252 -4.54 -25.44 -10.30
C LEU A 252 -4.97 -26.35 -11.45
N ASN A 253 -6.22 -26.25 -11.90
CA ASN A 253 -6.71 -27.01 -13.05
C ASN A 253 -6.18 -26.49 -14.40
N LYS A 254 -5.60 -25.29 -14.44
CA LYS A 254 -5.04 -24.65 -15.65
C LYS A 254 -3.53 -24.86 -15.80
N ARG A 255 -2.83 -25.35 -14.76
CA ARG A 255 -1.39 -25.65 -14.77
C ARG A 255 -1.04 -27.12 -15.10
N ASN A 256 -2.03 -28.01 -15.20
CA ASN A 256 -1.89 -29.36 -15.78
C ASN A 256 -2.05 -29.32 -17.30
#